data_AF-A0A1H9HJD2-F1
#
_entry.id   AF-A0A1H9HJD2-F1
#
_cell.length_a   1.000
_cell.length_b   1.000
_cell.length_c   1.000
_cell.angle_alpha   90.00
_cell.angle_beta   90.00
_cell.angle_gamma   90.00
#
_symmetry.space_group_name_H-M   'P 1'
#
loop_
_entity.id
_entity.type
_entity.pdbx_description
1 polymer ?
#
loop_
_entity_poly.entity_id
_entity_poly.type
_entity_poly.pdbx_seq_one_letter_code
_entity_poly.pdbx_strand_id
1 'polypeptide(L)' 'MQDLPLSERRKSFRTHAIVFVAVMVVLLIINLWTGGYFWVQWVLLGWGIGLLSHWWFGARQ' A
#
# COMPACT_ATOMS: atom_id res chain seq x y z
N MET A 1 -3.88 5.34 -27.58
CA MET A 1 -4.04 5.20 -26.12
C MET A 1 -4.64 3.84 -25.89
N GLN A 2 -4.05 3.03 -25.01
CA GLN A 2 -4.57 1.69 -24.72
C GLN A 2 -5.56 1.83 -23.57
N ASP A 3 -6.84 1.96 -23.91
CA ASP A 3 -7.91 2.25 -22.96
C ASP A 3 -8.25 0.97 -22.18
N LEU A 4 -7.45 0.67 -21.15
CA LEU A 4 -7.68 -0.51 -20.31
C LEU A 4 -9.07 -0.40 -19.66
N PRO A 5 -9.91 -1.47 -19.74
CA PRO A 5 -11.26 -1.43 -19.20
C PRO A 5 -11.22 -1.15 -17.69
N LEU A 6 -12.26 -0.49 -17.16
CA LEU A 6 -12.38 -0.09 -15.75
C LEU A 6 -12.13 -1.25 -14.75
N SER A 7 -12.34 -2.49 -15.18
CA SER A 7 -12.04 -3.71 -14.43
C SER A 7 -10.56 -3.89 -14.11
N GLU A 8 -9.65 -3.58 -15.05
CA GLU A 8 -8.20 -3.75 -14.87
C GLU A 8 -7.60 -2.67 -13.97
N ARG A 9 -8.09 -1.42 -14.07
CA ARG A 9 -7.69 -0.32 -13.16
C ARG A 9 -8.03 -0.64 -11.70
N ARG A 10 -9.24 -1.14 -11.44
CA ARG A 10 -9.67 -1.57 -10.09
C ARG A 10 -8.90 -2.77 -9.56
N LYS A 11 -8.55 -3.72 -10.41
CA LYS A 11 -7.73 -4.89 -10.03
C LYS A 11 -6.34 -4.46 -9.59
N SER A 12 -5.68 -3.57 -10.34
CA SER A 12 -4.33 -3.10 -10.01
C SER A 12 -4.28 -2.43 -8.63
N PHE A 13 -5.19 -1.47 -8.34
CA PHE A 13 -5.25 -0.83 -7.02
C PHE A 13 -5.49 -1.83 -5.89
N ARG A 14 -6.43 -2.76 -6.09
CA ARG A 14 -6.76 -3.78 -5.08
C ARG A 14 -5.56 -4.67 -4.76
N THR A 15 -4.80 -5.09 -5.77
CA THR A 15 -3.58 -5.87 -5.58
C THR A 15 -2.56 -5.10 -4.74
N HIS A 16 -2.31 -3.82 -5.06
CA HIS A 16 -1.38 -2.98 -4.29
C HIS A 16 -1.83 -2.79 -2.84
N ALA A 17 -3.13 -2.58 -2.60
CA ALA A 17 -3.68 -2.45 -1.24
C ALA A 17 -3.54 -3.74 -0.42
N ILE A 18 -3.81 -4.91 -1.02
CA ILE A 18 -3.66 -6.21 -0.34
C ILE A 18 -2.20 -6.47 0.01
N VAL A 19 -1.29 -6.28 -0.95
CA VAL A 19 0.15 -6.47 -0.73
C VAL A 19 0.66 -5.50 0.34
N PHE A 20 0.22 -4.24 0.31
CA PHE A 20 0.58 -3.25 1.33
C PHE A 20 0.18 -3.71 2.73
N VAL A 21 -1.07 -4.14 2.94
CA VAL A 21 -1.53 -4.62 4.25
C VAL A 21 -0.75 -5.86 4.70
N ALA A 22 -0.53 -6.83 3.80
CA ALA A 22 0.22 -8.04 4.11
C ALA A 22 1.66 -7.73 4.55
N VAL A 23 2.35 -6.85 3.82
CA VAL A 23 3.71 -6.41 4.16
C VAL A 23 3.73 -5.64 5.48
N MET A 24 2.78 -4.73 5.71
CA MET A 24 2.71 -3.97 6.96
C MET A 24 2.51 -4.87 8.19
N VAL A 25 1.71 -5.94 8.09
CA VAL A 25 1.54 -6.93 9.16
C VAL A 25 2.86 -7.65 9.44
N VAL A 26 3.58 -8.10 8.41
CA VAL A 26 4.89 -8.74 8.58
C VAL A 26 5.89 -7.80 9.24
N LEU A 27 5.98 -6.55 8.78
CA LEU A 27 6.89 -5.55 9.35
C LEU A 27 6.53 -5.19 10.80
N LEU A 28 5.25 -5.16 11.14
CA LEU A 28 4.80 -4.96 12.52
C LEU A 28 5.28 -6.10 13.42
N ILE A 29 5.09 -7.35 12.97
CA ILE A 29 5.58 -8.53 13.70
C ILE A 29 7.09 -8.45 13.89
N ILE A 30 7.85 -8.12 12.83
CA ILE A 30 9.31 -7.97 12.90
C ILE A 30 9.68 -6.88 13.91
N ASN A 31 9.06 -5.70 13.84
CA ASN A 31 9.37 -4.59 14.74
C ASN A 31 9.14 -4.96 16.21
N LEU A 32 8.02 -5.62 16.51
CA LEU A 32 7.71 -6.09 17.85
C LEU A 32 8.66 -7.21 18.30
N TRP A 33 9.07 -8.10 17.40
CA TRP A 33 10.00 -9.19 17.69
C TRP A 33 11.42 -8.69 17.95
N THR A 34 11.92 -7.78 17.10
CA THR A 34 13.27 -7.21 17.25
C THR A 34 13.38 -6.30 18.46
N GLY A 35 12.24 -5.79 18.96
CA GLY A 35 12.20 -4.82 20.03
C GLY A 35 12.87 -3.48 19.65
N GLY A 36 12.92 -2.57 20.62
CA GLY A 36 13.51 -1.24 20.42
C GLY A 36 12.52 -0.22 19.84
N TYR A 37 13.02 0.66 18.98
CA TYR A 37 12.23 1.78 18.45
C TYR A 37 11.16 1.32 17.47
N PHE A 38 9.97 1.94 17.55
CA PHE A 38 8.80 1.62 16.73
C PHE A 38 8.94 2.18 15.30
N TRP A 39 9.91 1.68 14.52
CA TRP A 39 10.25 2.17 13.19
C TRP A 39 9.16 1.88 12.13
N VAL A 40 8.27 0.91 12.36
CA VAL A 40 7.24 0.52 11.39
C VAL A 40 6.26 1.67 11.09
N GLN A 41 6.10 2.62 12.01
CA GLN A 41 5.28 3.82 11.79
C GLN A 41 5.78 4.68 10.63
N TRP A 42 7.10 4.77 10.42
CA TRP A 42 7.67 5.57 9.34
C TRP A 42 7.48 4.91 7.99
N VAL A 43 7.52 3.57 7.94
CA VAL A 43 7.18 2.82 6.73
C VAL A 43 5.71 3.01 6.39
N LEU A 44 4.81 2.90 7.38
CA LEU A 44 3.38 3.14 7.19
C LEU A 44 3.11 4.54 6.61
N LEU A 45 3.74 5.57 7.19
CA LEU A 45 3.55 6.95 6.75
C LEU A 45 4.14 7.18 5.36
N GLY A 46 5.38 6.75 5.10
CA GLY A 46 6.05 6.96 3.82
C GLY A 46 5.37 6.20 2.68
N TRP A 47 5.07 4.92 2.87
CA TRP A 47 4.47 4.08 1.83
C TRP A 47 2.96 4.29 1.72
N GLY A 48 2.28 4.62 2.82
CA GLY A 48 0.85 4.94 2.84
C GLY A 48 0.52 6.11 1.92
N ILE A 49 1.41 7.11 1.79
CA ILE A 49 1.26 8.22 0.84
C ILE A 49 1.26 7.71 -0.61
N GLY A 50 2.11 6.74 -0.95
CA GLY A 50 2.13 6.12 -2.28
C GLY A 50 0.83 5.38 -2.61
N LEU A 51 0.28 4.64 -1.64
CA LEU A 51 -1.01 3.96 -1.79
C LEU A 51 -2.17 4.95 -1.96
N LEU A 52 -2.20 6.02 -1.16
CA LEU A 52 -3.18 7.10 -1.26
C LEU A 52 -3.07 7.85 -2.60
N SER A 53 -1.86 8.05 -3.11
CA SER A 53 -1.64 8.64 -4.43
C SER A 53 -2.22 7.76 -5.54
N HIS A 54 -2.03 6.45 -5.47
CA HIS A 54 -2.66 5.52 -6.42
C HIS A 54 -4.18 5.53 -6.33
N TRP A 55 -4.75 5.62 -5.13
CA TRP A 55 -6.18 5.77 -4.95
C TRP A 55 -6.68 7.08 -5.58
N TRP A 56 -6.01 8.21 -5.31
CA TRP A 56 -6.42 9.53 -5.77
C TRP A 56 -6.34 9.68 -7.29
N PHE A 57 -5.28 9.20 -7.92
CA PHE A 57 -5.15 9.22 -9.38
C PHE A 57 -6.00 8.16 -10.07
N GLY A 58 -6.19 6.99 -9.46
CA GLY A 58 -7.06 5.93 -9.98
C GLY A 58 -8.56 6.21 -9.81
N ALA A 59 -8.95 7.00 -8.80
CA ALA A 59 -10.34 7.42 -8.57
C ALA A 59 -10.76 8.65 -9.39
N ARG A 60 -9.81 9.30 -10.06
CA ARG A 60 -10.02 10.52 -10.87
C ARG A 60 -9.88 10.29 -12.39
N GLN A 61 -9.85 9.03 -12.84
CA GLN A 61 -9.80 8.60 -14.25
C GLN A 61 -10.95 7.63 -14.56
#